data_AF-A0A1I5FHV0-F1
#
_entry.id   AF-A0A1I5FHV0-F1
#
_cell.length_a   1.000
_cell.length_b   1.000
_cell.length_c   1.000
_cell.angle_alpha   90.00
_cell.angle_beta   90.00
_cell.angle_gamma   90.00
#
_symmetry.space_group_name_H-M   'P 1'
#
loop_
_entity.id
_entity.type
_entity.pdbx_description
1 polymer ?
#
loop_
_entity_poly.entity_id
_entity_poly.type
_entity_poly.pdbx_seq_one_letter_code
_entity_poly.pdbx_strand_id
1 'polypeptide(L)'
;MAGLLVLIGTGAGMATLHGGPVFAVLVRVHKWATYACTVLIAGHVLVASGVLPGYRGVWRSMHLGGRLDARVAGRLWPGWLERTRGGRRDRP
;
A
#
# COMPACT_ATOMS: atom_id res chain seq x y z
N MET A 1 8.04 1.96 -1.22
CA MET A 1 8.67 2.42 -2.49
C MET A 1 9.85 1.55 -2.91
N ALA A 2 10.83 1.28 -2.03
CA ALA A 2 12.02 0.49 -2.37
C ALA A 2 11.74 -0.88 -3.05
N GLY A 3 10.78 -1.67 -2.55
CA GLY A 3 10.45 -2.98 -3.15
C GLY A 3 9.97 -2.92 -4.61
N LEU A 4 9.20 -1.89 -4.97
CA LEU A 4 8.76 -1.66 -6.35
C LEU A 4 9.94 -1.30 -7.26
N LEU A 5 10.85 -0.44 -6.79
CA LEU A 5 12.04 -0.08 -7.54
C LEU A 5 12.94 -1.29 -7.80
N VAL A 6 13.08 -2.18 -6.82
CA VAL A 6 13.83 -3.44 -6.97
C VAL A 6 13.18 -4.34 -8.02
N LEU A 7 11.85 -4.51 -7.98
CA LEU A 7 11.12 -5.29 -8.98
C LEU A 7 11.27 -4.71 -10.39
N ILE A 8 11.12 -3.40 -10.55
CA ILE A 8 11.27 -2.71 -11.83
C ILE A 8 12.71 -2.88 -12.37
N GLY A 9 13.71 -2.58 -11.55
CA GLY A 9 15.12 -2.64 -11.96
C GLY A 9 15.57 -4.05 -12.32
N THR A 10 15.22 -5.04 -11.51
CA THR A 10 15.55 -6.44 -11.80
C THR A 10 14.75 -6.99 -12.98
N GLY A 11 13.48 -6.60 -13.15
CA GLY A 11 12.66 -6.96 -14.31
C GLY A 11 13.22 -6.40 -15.62
N ALA A 12 13.58 -5.11 -15.64
CA ALA A 12 14.22 -4.47 -16.78
C ALA A 12 15.60 -5.10 -17.10
N GLY A 13 16.38 -5.44 -16.06
CA GLY A 13 17.66 -6.11 -16.23
C GLY A 13 17.52 -7.52 -16.82
N MET A 14 16.51 -8.30 -16.41
CA MET A 14 16.24 -9.61 -17.01
C MET A 14 15.71 -9.52 -18.44
N ALA A 15 14.99 -8.45 -18.80
CA ALA A 15 14.50 -8.26 -20.17
C ALA A 15 15.62 -7.92 -21.16
N THR A 16 16.72 -7.34 -20.68
CA THR A 16 17.85 -6.92 -21.52
C THR A 16 19.00 -7.92 -21.51
N LEU A 17 19.32 -8.52 -20.35
CA LEU A 17 20.38 -9.50 -20.21
C LEU A 17 19.87 -10.92 -20.52
N HIS A 18 20.47 -11.56 -21.52
CA HIS A 18 20.13 -12.94 -21.90
C HIS A 18 21.18 -13.90 -21.33
N GLY A 19 20.96 -14.35 -20.09
CA GLY A 19 21.78 -15.39 -19.43
C GLY A 19 23.03 -14.90 -18.68
N GLY A 20 23.76 -15.84 -18.08
CA GLY A 20 24.97 -15.58 -17.29
C GLY A 20 24.74 -15.46 -15.77
N PRO A 21 25.84 -15.36 -14.98
CA PRO A 21 25.77 -15.33 -13.51
C PRO A 21 25.02 -14.11 -12.98
N VAL A 22 25.10 -12.96 -13.66
CA VAL A 22 24.34 -11.75 -13.33
C VAL A 22 22.84 -11.98 -13.50
N PHE A 23 22.43 -12.64 -14.58
CA PHE A 23 21.02 -12.97 -14.81
C PHE A 23 20.46 -13.89 -13.72
N ALA A 24 21.23 -14.90 -13.29
CA ALA A 24 20.82 -15.80 -12.21
C ALA A 24 20.59 -15.06 -10.88
N VAL A 25 21.46 -14.10 -10.55
CA VAL A 25 21.29 -13.24 -9.36
C VAL A 25 20.06 -12.36 -9.49
N LEU A 26 19.84 -11.74 -10.65
CA LEU A 26 18.66 -10.91 -10.91
C LEU A 26 17.37 -11.71 -10.75
N VAL A 27 17.29 -12.93 -11.32
CA VAL A 27 16.14 -13.83 -11.17
C VAL A 27 15.89 -14.16 -9.70
N ARG A 28 16.95 -14.48 -8.94
CA ARG A 28 16.83 -14.81 -7.52
C ARG A 28 16.29 -13.62 -6.72
N VAL A 29 16.86 -12.43 -6.91
CA VAL A 29 16.46 -11.20 -6.22
C VAL A 29 15.04 -10.81 -6.61
N HIS A 30 14.71 -10.82 -7.89
CA HIS A 30 13.37 -10.49 -8.38
C HIS A 30 12.31 -11.42 -7.80
N LYS A 31 12.59 -12.73 -7.74
CA LYS A 31 11.67 -13.73 -7.17
C LYS A 31 11.42 -13.49 -5.67
N TRP A 32 12.47 -13.27 -4.89
CA TRP A 32 12.31 -12.98 -3.46
C TRP A 32 11.60 -11.65 -3.20
N ALA A 33 11.94 -10.61 -3.97
CA ALA A 33 11.25 -9.33 -3.91
C ALA A 33 9.76 -9.50 -4.26
N THR A 34 9.44 -10.33 -5.25
CA THR A 34 8.05 -10.64 -5.64
C THR A 34 7.32 -11.28 -4.47
N TYR A 35 7.87 -12.33 -3.85
CA TYR A 35 7.21 -12.97 -2.70
C TYR A 35 7.00 -12.00 -1.53
N ALA A 36 8.01 -11.20 -1.18
CA ALA A 36 7.87 -10.20 -0.14
C ALA A 36 6.79 -9.15 -0.46
N CYS A 37 6.80 -8.62 -1.70
CA CYS A 37 5.78 -7.67 -2.16
C CYS A 37 4.38 -8.30 -2.20
N THR A 38 4.24 -9.56 -2.62
CA THR A 38 2.97 -10.27 -2.64
C THR A 38 2.40 -10.38 -1.23
N VAL A 39 3.19 -10.78 -0.23
CA VAL A 39 2.73 -10.86 1.17
C VAL A 39 2.32 -9.48 1.69
N LEU A 40 3.10 -8.44 1.42
CA LEU A 40 2.77 -7.07 1.81
C LEU A 40 1.47 -6.58 1.17
N ILE A 41 1.28 -6.81 -0.14
CA ILE A 41 0.07 -6.42 -0.86
C ILE A 41 -1.13 -7.22 -0.34
N ALA A 42 -0.99 -8.53 -0.13
CA ALA A 42 -2.07 -9.35 0.42
C ALA A 42 -2.50 -8.85 1.82
N GLY A 43 -1.54 -8.56 2.69
CA GLY A 43 -1.82 -7.95 4.00
C GLY A 43 -2.50 -6.58 3.87
N HIS A 44 -2.02 -5.74 2.95
CA HIS A 44 -2.63 -4.45 2.67
C HIS A 44 -4.09 -4.58 2.21
N VAL A 45 -4.38 -5.47 1.26
CA VAL A 45 -5.74 -5.75 0.78
C VAL A 45 -6.62 -6.29 1.91
N LEU A 46 -6.09 -7.18 2.76
CA LEU A 46 -6.83 -7.74 3.89
C LEU A 46 -7.20 -6.66 4.93
N VAL A 47 -6.29 -5.73 5.22
CA VAL A 47 -6.58 -4.59 6.10
C VAL A 47 -7.53 -3.60 5.41
N ALA A 48 -7.26 -3.23 4.16
CA ALA A 48 -8.01 -2.23 3.41
C ALA A 48 -9.44 -2.65 3.07
N SER A 49 -9.68 -3.96 2.88
CA SER A 49 -11.03 -4.51 2.72
C SER A 49 -11.91 -4.32 3.97
N GLY A 50 -11.30 -4.05 5.13
CA GLY A 50 -12.02 -3.83 6.39
C GLY A 50 -12.68 -5.10 6.94
N VAL A 51 -12.22 -6.28 6.54
CA VAL A 51 -12.70 -7.58 7.05
C VAL A 51 -12.36 -7.75 8.54
N LEU A 52 -11.20 -7.22 8.97
CA LEU A 52 -10.80 -7.20 10.39
C LEU A 52 -11.71 -6.29 11.22
N PRO A 53 -12.15 -6.72 12.42
CA PRO A 53 -13.08 -5.97 13.27
C PRO A 53 -12.63 -4.53 13.58
N GLY A 54 -11.33 -4.32 13.79
CA GLY A 54 -10.74 -3.00 14.06
C GLY A 54 -10.81 -2.05 12.85
N TYR A 55 -10.67 -2.59 11.64
CA TYR A 55 -10.58 -1.84 10.38
C TYR A 55 -11.90 -1.81 9.59
N ARG A 56 -13.00 -2.27 10.21
CA ARG A 56 -14.32 -2.20 9.57
C ARG A 56 -14.67 -0.78 9.13
N GLY A 57 -15.09 -0.67 7.88
CA GLY A 57 -15.45 0.59 7.23
C GLY A 57 -14.29 1.35 6.60
N VAL A 58 -13.04 0.89 6.75
CA VAL A 58 -11.86 1.55 6.15
C VAL A 58 -11.93 1.56 4.62
N TRP A 59 -12.51 0.52 4.00
CA TRP A 59 -12.63 0.43 2.55
C TRP A 59 -13.37 1.63 1.91
N ARG A 60 -14.29 2.28 2.65
CA ARG A 60 -14.98 3.51 2.20
C ARG A 60 -14.06 4.73 2.10
N SER A 61 -12.85 4.70 2.66
CA SER A 61 -11.87 5.74 2.37
C SER A 61 -11.23 5.57 1.00
N MET A 62 -11.30 4.38 0.41
CA MET A 62 -10.78 4.08 -0.94
C MET A 62 -11.89 3.99 -1.99
N HIS A 63 -13.14 3.70 -1.61
CA HIS A 63 -14.29 3.60 -2.50
C HIS A 63 -15.39 4.60 -2.11
N LEU A 64 -16.35 4.91 -3.01
CA LEU A 64 -17.41 5.90 -2.79
C LEU A 64 -16.91 7.35 -2.64
N GLY A 65 -15.87 7.72 -3.42
CA GLY A 65 -15.35 9.09 -3.48
C GLY A 65 -14.51 9.50 -2.25
N GLY A 66 -13.99 8.53 -1.50
CA GLY A 66 -13.15 8.78 -0.33
C GLY A 66 -13.91 9.32 0.89
N ARG A 67 -15.24 9.18 0.90
CA ARG A 67 -16.07 9.68 2.00
C ARG A 67 -16.15 8.65 3.12
N LEU A 68 -15.63 9.03 4.28
CA LEU A 68 -15.58 8.20 5.48
C LEU A 68 -16.46 8.77 6.60
N ASP A 69 -17.14 7.90 7.33
CA ASP A 69 -17.90 8.29 8.52
C ASP A 69 -16.96 8.84 9.61
N ALA A 70 -17.36 9.93 10.26
CA ALA A 70 -16.53 10.61 11.26
C ALA A 70 -16.19 9.73 12.47
N ARG A 71 -17.06 8.76 12.82
CA ARG A 71 -16.80 7.80 13.90
C ARG A 71 -15.73 6.79 13.51
N VAL A 72 -15.70 6.39 12.24
CA VAL A 72 -14.64 5.51 11.70
C VAL A 72 -13.32 6.27 11.60
N ALA A 73 -13.37 7.51 11.09
CA ALA A 73 -12.20 8.39 11.05
C ALA A 73 -11.62 8.65 12.44
N GLY A 74 -12.46 8.89 13.46
CA GLY A 74 -12.01 9.12 14.84
C GLY A 74 -11.37 7.89 15.49
N ARG A 75 -11.80 6.68 15.09
CA ARG A 75 -11.21 5.42 15.59
C ARG A 75 -9.87 5.09 14.92
N LEU A 76 -9.79 5.26 13.59
CA LEU A 76 -8.63 4.82 12.80
C LEU A 76 -7.57 5.92 12.64
N TRP A 77 -7.99 7.18 12.57
CA TRP A 77 -7.12 8.33 12.30
C TRP A 77 -7.52 9.57 13.14
N PRO A 78 -7.47 9.50 14.48
CA PRO A 78 -7.92 10.59 15.36
C PRO A 78 -7.21 11.92 15.07
N GLY A 79 -5.88 11.91 14.97
CA GLY A 79 -5.11 13.12 14.69
C GLY A 79 -5.35 13.72 13.30
N TRP A 80 -5.76 12.92 12.30
CA TRP A 80 -6.18 13.47 11.01
C TRP A 80 -7.55 14.16 11.13
N LEU A 81 -8.51 13.52 11.83
CA LEU A 81 -9.85 14.07 12.03
C LEU A 81 -9.82 15.41 12.79
N GLU A 82 -8.97 15.52 13.81
CA GLU A 82 -8.75 16.77 14.56
C GLU A 82 -8.27 17.90 13.64
N ARG A 83 -7.24 17.66 12.83
CA ARG A 83 -6.73 18.64 11.87
C ARG A 83 -7.78 19.04 10.82
N THR A 84 -8.54 18.09 10.30
CA THR A 84 -9.59 18.37 9.30
C THR A 84 -10.76 19.16 9.90
N ARG A 85 -11.11 18.92 11.17
CA ARG A 85 -12.14 19.70 11.87
C ARG A 85 -11.66 21.11 12.20
N GLY A 86 -10.41 21.26 12.67
CA GLY A 86 -9.79 22.57 12.92
C GLY A 86 -9.78 23.43 11.66
N GLY A 87 -9.22 22.92 10.56
CA GLY A 87 -9.15 23.66 9.29
C GLY A 87 -10.50 23.91 8.59
N ARG A 88 -11.59 23.23 8.99
CA ARG A 88 -12.95 23.58 8.55
C ARG A 88 -13.54 24.73 9.37
N ARG A 89 -13.17 24.85 10.64
CA ARG A 89 -13.63 25.92 11.54
C ARG A 89 -13.01 27.27 11.17
N ASP A 90 -11.84 27.24 10.53
CA ASP A 90 -11.08 28.42 10.08
C ASP A 90 -11.43 28.87 8.65
N ARG A 91 -12.41 28.23 7.99
CA ARG A 91 -12.94 28.70 6.69
C ARG A 91 -14.20 29.54 6.93
N PRO A 92 -14.25 30.79 6.44
CA PRO A 92 -15.36 31.72 6.66
C PRO A 92 -16.67 31.24 6.01
#